data_AF-A0A7J8WLM9-F1
#
_entry.id   AF-A0A7J8WLM9-F1
#
_cell.length_a   1.000
_cell.length_b   1.000
_cell.length_c   1.000
_cell.angle_alpha   90.00
_cell.angle_beta   90.00
_cell.angle_gamma   90.00
#
_symmetry.space_group_name_H-M   'P 1'
#
loop_
_entity.id
_entity.type
_entity.pdbx_description
1 polymer ?
#
loop_
_entity_poly.entity_id
_entity_poly.type
_entity_poly.pdbx_seq_one_letter_code
_entity_poly.pdbx_strand_id
1 'polypeptide(L)'
;MGSSSNIRISYSKISTGDDCIAILSDTSNIDISNVYCGPGHGISIGSLGKYTNEKNVNGVSVRKCTLNGTDNGIRIKSWESPISITASNFLFQDIFMYNVRNPIIIDQTYCPHPPCNRQ
;
A
#
# COMPACT_ATOMS: atom_id res chain seq x y z
N MET A 1 5.14 7.05 -2.73
CA MET A 1 6.33 7.54 -1.98
C MET A 1 7.35 6.43 -1.92
N GLY A 2 8.65 6.73 -2.04
CA GLY A 2 9.76 5.77 -1.91
C GLY A 2 11.00 6.51 -1.41
N SER A 3 11.99 5.78 -0.86
CA SER A 3 13.23 6.39 -0.31
C SER A 3 12.95 7.56 0.63
N SER A 4 12.01 7.39 1.55
CA SER A 4 11.46 8.47 2.39
C SER A 4 11.32 8.02 3.84
N SER A 5 11.49 8.93 4.80
CA SER A 5 11.28 8.61 6.21
C SER A 5 10.56 9.72 6.97
N ASN A 6 9.87 9.36 8.06
CA ASN A 6 9.19 10.29 8.97
C ASN A 6 8.12 11.14 8.28
N ILE A 7 7.29 10.51 7.45
CA ILE A 7 6.24 11.16 6.69
C ILE A 7 4.91 11.06 7.43
N ARG A 8 4.17 12.18 7.49
CA ARG A 8 2.79 12.21 7.97
C ARG A 8 1.85 12.67 6.86
N ILE A 9 0.79 11.90 6.63
CA ILE A 9 -0.32 12.26 5.76
C ILE A 9 -1.58 12.29 6.62
N SER A 10 -2.26 13.43 6.67
CA SER A 10 -3.48 13.54 7.47
C SER A 10 -4.53 14.48 6.91
N TYR A 11 -5.77 14.31 7.37
CA TYR A 11 -6.91 15.19 7.08
C TYR A 11 -7.08 15.50 5.59
N SER A 12 -7.00 14.46 4.77
CA SER A 12 -6.98 14.58 3.31
C SER A 12 -8.13 13.80 2.70
N LYS A 13 -8.68 14.33 1.61
CA LYS A 13 -9.63 13.62 0.73
C LYS A 13 -8.94 13.33 -0.60
N ILE A 14 -8.80 12.06 -0.93
CA ILE A 14 -8.13 11.59 -2.14
C ILE A 14 -9.13 10.78 -2.96
N SER A 15 -9.35 11.21 -4.20
CA SER A 15 -10.26 10.58 -5.16
C SER A 15 -9.55 10.53 -6.49
N THR A 16 -9.12 9.33 -6.90
CA THR A 16 -8.26 9.12 -8.09
C THR A 16 -8.73 7.87 -8.85
N GLY A 17 -8.04 7.54 -9.95
CA GLY A 17 -8.26 6.30 -10.69
C GLY A 17 -7.34 5.13 -10.29
N ASP A 18 -6.44 5.33 -9.32
CA ASP A 18 -5.45 4.34 -8.88
C ASP A 18 -5.28 4.40 -7.34
N ASP A 19 -4.15 3.95 -6.79
CA ASP A 19 -3.86 3.97 -5.36
C ASP A 19 -4.03 5.40 -4.81
N CYS A 20 -4.77 5.56 -3.72
CA CYS A 20 -4.84 6.84 -3.00
C CYS A 20 -3.46 7.19 -2.42
N ILE A 21 -2.79 6.17 -1.86
CA ILE A 21 -1.44 6.28 -1.33
C ILE A 21 -0.72 4.96 -1.65
N ALA A 22 0.43 5.05 -2.33
CA ALA A 22 1.33 3.94 -2.56
C ALA A 22 2.65 4.14 -1.78
N ILE A 23 3.04 3.17 -0.97
CA ILE A 23 4.26 3.16 -0.16
C ILE A 23 5.24 2.16 -0.77
N LEU A 24 6.36 2.65 -1.28
CA LEU A 24 7.34 1.89 -2.05
C LEU A 24 8.62 1.62 -1.23
N SER A 25 9.58 0.95 -1.84
CA SER A 25 10.86 0.54 -1.23
C SER A 25 11.59 1.66 -0.49
N ASP A 26 12.41 1.27 0.49
CA ASP A 26 13.26 2.16 1.29
C ASP A 26 12.46 3.25 2.03
N THR A 27 11.30 2.87 2.57
CA THR A 27 10.40 3.79 3.26
C THR A 27 10.20 3.39 4.71
N SER A 28 10.32 4.35 5.64
CA SER A 28 10.14 4.09 7.06
C SER A 28 9.40 5.17 7.86
N ASN A 29 8.78 4.77 8.97
CA ASN A 29 8.09 5.67 9.90
C ASN A 29 7.04 6.55 9.22
N ILE A 30 5.99 5.91 8.70
CA ILE A 30 4.90 6.56 7.99
C ILE A 30 3.65 6.56 8.86
N ASP A 31 3.04 7.73 9.02
CA ASP A 31 1.80 7.93 9.77
C ASP A 31 0.71 8.49 8.84
N ILE A 32 -0.28 7.67 8.53
CA ILE A 32 -1.44 8.02 7.71
C ILE A 32 -2.66 8.04 8.62
N SER A 33 -3.32 9.18 8.75
CA SER A 33 -4.51 9.26 9.61
C SER A 33 -5.60 10.22 9.15
N ASN A 34 -6.86 9.90 9.43
CA ASN A 34 -7.99 10.76 9.06
C ASN A 34 -8.03 11.05 7.54
N VAL A 35 -7.76 10.03 6.72
CA VAL A 35 -7.82 10.14 5.26
C VAL A 35 -9.12 9.53 4.76
N TYR A 36 -9.80 10.26 3.88
CA TYR A 36 -10.87 9.71 3.05
C TYR A 36 -10.27 9.33 1.69
N CYS A 37 -10.41 8.08 1.29
CA CYS A 37 -9.89 7.54 0.04
C CYS A 37 -11.04 6.91 -0.76
N GLY A 38 -11.28 7.39 -1.98
CA GLY A 38 -12.34 6.85 -2.81
C GLY A 38 -12.91 7.84 -3.83
N PRO A 39 -13.19 7.39 -5.07
CA PRO A 39 -12.83 6.09 -5.66
C PRO A 39 -11.30 5.93 -5.85
N GLY A 40 -10.84 4.72 -6.23
CA GLY A 40 -9.43 4.39 -6.49
C GLY A 40 -9.06 2.94 -6.12
N HIS A 41 -7.77 2.62 -6.03
CA HIS A 41 -7.26 1.28 -5.67
C HIS A 41 -7.01 1.06 -4.17
N GLY A 42 -7.23 2.07 -3.33
CA GLY A 42 -7.05 1.98 -1.87
C GLY A 42 -5.69 2.51 -1.38
N ILE A 43 -5.28 2.05 -0.20
CA ILE A 43 -3.95 2.34 0.36
C ILE A 43 -3.08 1.09 0.19
N SER A 44 -1.98 1.25 -0.55
CA SER A 44 -1.13 0.14 -0.96
C SER A 44 0.29 0.24 -0.39
N ILE A 45 0.79 -0.86 0.15
CA ILE A 45 2.22 -1.14 0.30
C ILE A 45 2.68 -1.87 -0.96
N GLY A 46 3.65 -1.29 -1.67
CA GLY A 46 4.20 -1.80 -2.91
C GLY A 46 3.65 -1.15 -4.19
N SER A 47 3.96 -1.71 -5.37
CA SER A 47 4.60 -3.02 -5.53
C SER A 47 6.04 -3.05 -5.06
N LEU A 48 6.42 -4.08 -4.31
CA LEU A 48 7.78 -4.32 -3.83
C LEU A 48 8.42 -5.55 -4.51
N GLY A 49 9.75 -5.64 -4.52
CA GLY A 49 10.52 -6.77 -5.02
C GLY A 49 10.75 -6.78 -6.52
N LYS A 50 10.47 -5.69 -7.24
CA LYS A 50 10.70 -5.61 -8.69
C LYS A 50 12.17 -5.38 -9.04
N TYR A 51 12.86 -4.55 -8.26
CA TYR A 51 14.24 -4.15 -8.53
C TYR A 51 15.22 -4.72 -7.50
N THR A 52 16.41 -5.11 -7.96
CA THR A 52 17.44 -5.79 -7.14
C THR A 52 17.99 -4.95 -5.99
N ASN A 53 17.88 -3.63 -6.07
CA ASN A 53 18.36 -2.69 -5.07
C ASN A 53 17.25 -2.15 -4.15
N GLU A 54 16.06 -2.75 -4.18
CA GLU A 54 15.00 -2.39 -3.25
C GLU A 54 15.41 -2.68 -1.80
N LYS A 55 14.99 -1.80 -0.91
CA LYS A 55 15.20 -1.93 0.53
C LYS A 55 13.87 -2.08 1.26
N ASN A 56 13.99 -2.44 2.52
CA ASN A 56 12.88 -2.70 3.43
C ASN A 56 11.88 -1.54 3.51
N VAL A 57 10.63 -1.90 3.81
CA VAL A 57 9.59 -0.98 4.24
C VAL A 57 9.27 -1.29 5.70
N ASN A 58 9.33 -0.30 6.58
CA ASN A 58 9.16 -0.55 8.01
C ASN A 58 8.38 0.57 8.72
N GLY A 59 7.47 0.20 9.62
CA GLY A 59 6.83 1.18 10.50
C GLY A 59 5.80 2.02 9.74
N VAL A 60 4.74 1.39 9.23
CA VAL A 60 3.61 2.08 8.58
C VAL A 60 2.40 1.97 9.49
N SER A 61 1.84 3.11 9.87
CA SER A 61 0.61 3.20 10.64
C SER A 61 -0.48 3.87 9.80
N VAL A 62 -1.61 3.20 9.62
CA VAL A 62 -2.80 3.72 8.94
C VAL A 62 -3.97 3.66 9.90
N ARG A 63 -4.51 4.83 10.27
CA ARG A 63 -5.47 4.96 11.36
C ARG A 63 -6.65 5.86 11.01
N LYS A 64 -7.85 5.56 11.52
CA LYS A 64 -9.01 6.45 11.39
C LYS A 64 -9.30 6.86 9.94
N CYS A 65 -9.13 5.94 9.00
CA CYS A 65 -9.31 6.21 7.57
C CYS A 65 -10.65 5.69 7.10
N THR A 66 -11.24 6.35 6.11
CA THR A 66 -12.44 5.89 5.43
C THR A 66 -12.12 5.59 3.97
N LEU A 67 -12.40 4.36 3.54
CA LEU A 67 -12.27 3.94 2.16
C LEU A 67 -13.65 3.70 1.59
N ASN A 68 -13.99 4.34 0.46
CA ASN A 68 -15.31 4.21 -0.13
C ASN A 68 -15.24 4.00 -1.65
N GLY A 69 -15.87 2.92 -2.14
CA GLY A 69 -15.94 2.64 -3.57
C GLY A 69 -14.56 2.39 -4.20
N THR A 70 -13.61 1.88 -3.42
CA THR A 70 -12.27 1.52 -3.90
C THR A 70 -12.19 0.05 -4.29
N ASP A 71 -11.27 -0.30 -5.17
CA ASP A 71 -11.01 -1.68 -5.52
C ASP A 71 -10.44 -2.47 -4.34
N ASN A 72 -9.55 -1.85 -3.55
CA ASN A 72 -9.01 -2.45 -2.34
C ASN A 72 -9.11 -1.49 -1.16
N GLY A 73 -9.15 -2.04 0.04
CA GLY A 73 -9.03 -1.27 1.26
C GLY A 73 -7.55 -1.05 1.57
N ILE A 74 -6.98 -2.02 2.28
CA ILE A 74 -5.55 -2.14 2.48
C ILE A 74 -5.00 -3.22 1.55
N ARG A 75 -3.95 -2.87 0.79
CA ARG A 75 -3.28 -3.79 -0.11
C ARG A 75 -1.79 -3.87 0.18
N ILE A 76 -1.25 -5.07 0.28
CA ILE A 76 0.20 -5.32 0.27
C ILE A 76 0.50 -6.15 -0.96
N LYS A 77 1.33 -5.62 -1.86
CA LYS A 77 1.65 -6.26 -3.14
C LYS A 77 3.16 -6.37 -3.33
N SER A 78 3.66 -7.57 -3.56
CA SER A 78 5.04 -7.82 -4.00
C SER A 78 5.06 -8.71 -5.23
N TRP A 79 6.08 -8.50 -6.06
CA TRP A 79 6.44 -9.43 -7.11
C TRP A 79 6.92 -10.74 -6.45
N GLU A 80 6.64 -11.88 -7.08
CA GLU A 80 7.21 -13.21 -6.79
C GLU A 80 8.70 -13.18 -7.15
N SER A 81 9.51 -12.56 -6.31
CA SER A 81 10.89 -12.25 -6.64
C SER A 81 11.85 -13.07 -5.79
N PRO A 82 13.02 -13.49 -6.33
CA PRO A 82 14.08 -14.08 -5.53
C PRO A 82 14.75 -13.08 -4.58
N ILE A 83 14.43 -11.79 -4.70
CA ILE A 83 14.98 -10.71 -3.87
C ILE A 83 14.36 -10.77 -2.47
N SER A 84 15.22 -10.84 -1.45
CA SER A 84 14.80 -10.81 -0.05
C SER A 84 14.72 -9.37 0.46
N ILE A 85 13.49 -8.87 0.60
CA ILE A 85 13.17 -7.61 1.26
C ILE A 85 12.13 -7.85 2.34
N THR A 86 12.19 -7.04 3.40
CA THR A 86 11.27 -7.13 4.53
C THR A 86 10.29 -5.95 4.51
N ALA A 87 9.01 -6.27 4.58
CA ALA A 87 7.92 -5.33 4.82
C ALA A 87 7.35 -5.64 6.21
N SER A 88 7.57 -4.78 7.20
CA SER A 88 7.28 -5.12 8.61
C SER A 88 6.83 -3.95 9.47
N ASN A 89 6.32 -4.27 10.66
CA ASN A 89 5.83 -3.31 11.65
C ASN A 89 4.71 -2.41 11.06
N PHE A 90 3.66 -3.05 10.55
CA PHE A 90 2.49 -2.37 10.01
C PHE A 90 1.33 -2.40 11.00
N LEU A 91 0.67 -1.26 11.16
CA LEU A 91 -0.54 -1.11 11.96
C LEU A 91 -1.65 -0.54 11.08
N PHE A 92 -2.74 -1.28 10.95
CA PHE A 92 -3.97 -0.82 10.30
C PHE A 92 -5.09 -0.86 11.34
N GLN A 93 -5.61 0.30 11.73
CA GLN A 93 -6.56 0.41 12.85
C GLN A 93 -7.67 1.42 12.54
N ASP A 94 -8.89 1.17 13.00
CA ASP A 94 -10.02 2.09 12.85
C ASP A 94 -10.26 2.48 11.38
N ILE A 95 -10.24 1.50 10.49
CA ILE A 95 -10.42 1.71 9.05
C ILE A 95 -11.85 1.32 8.67
N PHE A 96 -12.62 2.31 8.24
CA PHE A 96 -14.00 2.12 7.79
C PHE A 96 -14.01 1.89 6.28
N MET A 97 -14.58 0.80 5.83
CA MET A 97 -14.61 0.41 4.41
C MET A 97 -16.04 0.28 3.93
N TYR A 98 -16.43 1.11 2.97
CA TYR A 98 -17.76 1.14 2.38
C TYR A 98 -17.66 0.78 0.90
N ASN A 99 -18.42 -0.21 0.42
CA ASN A 99 -18.42 -0.61 -0.99
C ASN A 99 -17.00 -0.88 -1.55
N VAL A 100 -16.09 -1.38 -0.71
CA VAL A 100 -14.72 -1.74 -1.12
C VAL A 100 -14.73 -3.17 -1.64
N ARG A 101 -14.19 -3.41 -2.85
CA ARG A 101 -14.24 -4.75 -3.47
C ARG A 101 -13.42 -5.77 -2.69
N ASN A 102 -12.17 -5.43 -2.36
CA ASN A 102 -11.27 -6.28 -1.56
C ASN A 102 -10.84 -5.54 -0.28
N PRO A 103 -11.49 -5.74 0.88
CA PRO A 103 -11.17 -4.99 2.10
C PRO A 103 -9.68 -5.07 2.49
N ILE A 104 -9.11 -6.28 2.50
CA ILE A 104 -7.68 -6.51 2.74
C ILE A 104 -7.19 -7.53 1.73
N ILE A 105 -6.06 -7.25 1.07
CA ILE A 105 -5.40 -8.20 0.17
C ILE A 105 -3.89 -8.15 0.36
N ILE A 106 -3.28 -9.33 0.46
CA ILE A 106 -1.82 -9.52 0.47
C ILE A 106 -1.51 -10.45 -0.69
N ASP A 107 -0.81 -9.92 -1.69
CA ASP A 107 -0.47 -10.62 -2.93
C ASP A 107 1.05 -10.61 -3.12
N GLN A 108 1.67 -11.77 -2.98
CA GLN A 108 3.12 -11.95 -3.20
C GLN A 108 3.45 -12.45 -4.60
N THR A 109 2.46 -12.48 -5.48
CA THR A 109 2.56 -12.90 -6.90
C THR A 109 2.09 -11.78 -7.82
N TYR A 110 2.28 -10.53 -7.41
CA TYR A 110 1.70 -9.36 -8.07
C TYR A 110 2.15 -9.27 -9.52
N CYS A 111 1.20 -9.43 -10.44
CA CYS A 111 1.42 -9.44 -11.87
C CYS A 111 0.39 -8.52 -12.57
N PRO A 112 0.67 -7.21 -12.70
CA PRO A 112 -0.30 -6.29 -13.30
C PRO A 112 -0.47 -6.52 -14.81
N HIS A 113 0.55 -7.10 -15.47
CA HIS A 113 0.59 -7.31 -16.92
C HIS A 113 1.06 -8.74 -17.24
N PRO A 114 0.12 -9.69 -17.41
CA PRO A 114 0.44 -11.05 -17.83
C PRO A 114 1.01 -11.08 -19.27
N PRO A 115 1.82 -12.10 -19.63
CA PRO A 115 2.25 -13.20 -18.78
C PRO A 115 3.50 -12.83 -17.94
N CYS A 116 3.41 -13.00 -16.63
CA CYS A 116 4.57 -12.89 -15.74
C CYS A 116 5.31 -14.23 -15.73
N ASN A 117 6.08 -14.46 -16.80
CA ASN A 117 6.84 -15.69 -17.00
C ASN A 117 8.02 -15.73 -16.02
N ARG A 118 7.80 -16.27 -14.82
CA ARG A 118 8.78 -16.33 -13.72
C ARG A 118 9.34 -14.94 -13.36
N GLN A 119 8.67 -14.30 -12.42
CA GLN A 119 9.30 -13.25 -11.61
C GLN A 119 10.47 -13.87 -10.81
#